data_AF-A0A4V3X9T3-F1
#
_entry.id   AF-A0A4V3X9T3-F1
#
_cell.length_a   1.000
_cell.length_b   1.000
_cell.length_c   1.000
_cell.angle_alpha   90.00
_cell.angle_beta   90.00
_cell.angle_gamma   90.00
#
_symmetry.space_group_name_H-M   'P 1'
#
loop_
_entity.id
_entity.type
_entity.pdbx_description
1 polymer ?
#
loop_
_entity_poly.entity_id
_entity_poly.type
_entity_poly.pdbx_seq_one_letter_code
_entity_poly.pdbx_strand_id
1 'polypeptide(L)'
;MNKLREKRKMGPLTVRADKLWQSAIVRVSARMCGRGRPEDLAVIYQMDDEEARKWMKAESNRKNGLAAMHENTEDETELSTVAPAQESIIGYITTGNFSLSLGEGSAIGAIPVARLLELKEQAKRLGAGSILLVKVRDRHEIICRAARLEVLAD
;
A
#
# COMPACT_ATOMS: atom_id res chain seq x y z
N MET A 1 -0.19 24.06 10.41
CA MET A 1 1.17 23.52 10.61
C MET A 1 1.97 24.32 11.65
N ASN A 2 2.27 25.61 11.43
CA ASN A 2 3.07 26.41 12.40
C ASN A 2 2.45 26.50 13.81
N LYS A 3 1.11 26.62 13.94
CA LYS A 3 0.42 26.55 15.24
C LYS A 3 0.64 25.22 16.00
N LEU A 4 0.74 24.09 15.28
CA LEU A 4 1.05 22.79 15.88
C LEU A 4 2.52 22.67 16.29
N ARG A 5 3.42 23.25 15.49
CA ARG A 5 4.86 23.32 15.78
C ARG A 5 5.15 24.14 17.02
N GLU A 6 4.48 25.28 17.17
CA GLU A 6 4.57 26.13 18.36
C GLU A 6 4.14 25.38 19.64
N LYS A 7 3.02 24.65 19.60
CA LYS A 7 2.61 23.77 20.71
C LYS A 7 3.66 22.72 21.07
N ARG A 8 4.48 22.29 20.10
CA ARG A 8 5.58 21.33 20.28
C ARG A 8 6.95 21.99 20.50
N LYS A 9 6.99 23.30 20.77
CA LYS A 9 8.22 24.10 20.94
C LYS A 9 9.19 24.00 19.75
N MET A 10 8.66 23.81 18.55
CA MET A 10 9.43 23.79 17.30
C MET A 10 9.34 25.14 16.61
N GLY A 11 10.46 25.62 16.04
CA GLY A 11 10.49 26.86 15.27
C GLY A 11 9.57 26.83 14.05
N PRO A 12 9.10 28.00 13.56
CA PRO A 12 8.19 28.06 12.42
C PRO A 12 8.85 27.53 11.14
N LEU A 13 8.06 26.94 10.26
CA LEU A 13 8.52 26.63 8.91
C LEU A 13 8.52 27.92 8.09
N THR A 14 9.66 28.20 7.45
CA THR A 14 9.84 29.28 6.47
C THR A 14 9.61 28.80 5.03
N VAL A 15 9.48 27.48 4.84
CA VAL A 15 9.24 26.85 3.54
C VAL A 15 7.78 27.02 3.14
N ARG A 16 7.54 27.28 1.85
CA ARG A 16 6.19 27.41 1.30
C ARG A 16 5.40 26.10 1.41
N ALA A 17 4.10 26.21 1.60
CA ALA A 17 3.21 25.07 1.79
C ALA A 17 3.22 24.09 0.60
N ASP A 18 3.33 24.59 -0.64
CA ASP A 18 3.41 23.76 -1.85
C ASP A 18 4.67 22.88 -1.87
N LYS A 19 5.81 23.44 -1.43
CA LYS A 19 7.07 22.70 -1.33
C LYS A 19 7.04 21.66 -0.22
N LEU A 20 6.47 22.02 0.92
CA LEU A 20 6.27 21.08 2.02
C LEU A 20 5.40 19.90 1.56
N TRP A 21 4.35 20.17 0.78
CA TRP A 21 3.47 19.15 0.25
C TRP A 21 4.17 18.21 -0.74
N GLN A 22 4.97 18.77 -1.66
CA GLN A 22 5.71 18.01 -2.66
C GLN A 22 6.75 17.03 -2.07
N SER A 23 7.32 17.36 -0.90
CA SER A 23 8.34 16.54 -0.25
C SER A 23 7.85 15.75 0.96
N ALA A 24 6.59 15.92 1.37
CA ALA A 24 6.08 15.26 2.57
C ALA A 24 5.93 13.75 2.34
N ILE A 25 6.43 12.97 3.29
CA ILE A 25 6.20 11.53 3.39
C ILE A 25 5.42 11.21 4.67
N VAL A 26 4.65 10.14 4.63
CA VAL A 26 3.86 9.64 5.76
C VAL A 26 4.21 8.20 6.04
N ARG A 27 4.25 7.85 7.33
CA ARG A 27 4.42 6.48 7.77
C ARG A 27 3.13 5.70 7.52
N VAL A 28 3.26 4.53 6.93
CA VAL A 28 2.15 3.63 6.62
C VAL A 28 2.40 2.24 7.19
N SER A 29 1.34 1.56 7.56
CA SER A 29 1.32 0.11 7.79
C SER A 29 0.83 -0.56 6.52
N ALA A 30 1.52 -1.58 6.06
CA ALA A 30 1.09 -2.47 4.99
C ALA A 30 0.70 -3.82 5.57
N ARG A 31 -0.51 -4.29 5.29
CA ARG A 31 -0.99 -5.63 5.69
C ARG A 31 -1.27 -6.46 4.45
N MET A 32 -0.72 -7.66 4.38
CA MET A 32 -0.86 -8.50 3.20
C MET A 32 -2.30 -8.99 3.03
N CYS A 33 -2.87 -8.89 1.84
CA CYS A 33 -4.25 -9.34 1.58
C CYS A 33 -4.41 -10.87 1.59
N GLY A 34 -3.30 -11.60 1.46
CA GLY A 34 -3.25 -13.05 1.30
C GLY A 34 -1.87 -13.59 1.68
N ARG A 35 -1.32 -14.45 0.82
CA ARG A 35 0.02 -15.01 1.05
C ARG A 35 1.10 -13.94 0.89
N GLY A 36 2.13 -14.06 1.70
CA GLY A 36 3.33 -13.23 1.61
C GLY A 36 3.71 -12.61 2.94
N ARG A 37 5.00 -12.26 3.06
CA ARG A 37 5.57 -11.54 4.17
C ARG A 37 6.58 -10.56 3.60
N PRO A 38 6.31 -9.24 3.59
CA PRO A 38 7.27 -8.27 3.11
C PRO A 38 8.57 -8.34 3.90
N GLU A 39 9.69 -8.23 3.22
CA GLU A 39 11.00 -8.04 3.84
C GLU A 39 11.33 -6.56 3.99
N ASP A 40 12.40 -6.29 4.72
CA ASP A 40 12.96 -4.96 4.82
C ASP A 40 13.40 -4.47 3.43
N LEU A 41 13.13 -3.19 3.15
CA LEU A 41 13.43 -2.54 1.87
C LEU A 41 12.63 -3.09 0.68
N ALA A 42 11.54 -3.83 0.93
CA ALA A 42 10.56 -4.14 -0.10
C ALA A 42 9.97 -2.86 -0.71
N VAL A 43 9.58 -2.95 -1.98
CA VAL A 43 9.13 -1.81 -2.76
C VAL A 43 7.60 -1.81 -2.83
N ILE A 44 6.99 -0.63 -2.63
CA ILE A 44 5.55 -0.41 -2.69
C ILE A 44 5.22 0.22 -4.05
N TYR A 45 4.30 -0.40 -4.78
CA TYR A 45 3.83 0.04 -6.09
C TYR A 45 2.35 0.38 -6.05
N GLN A 46 1.99 1.42 -6.79
CA GLN A 46 0.60 1.73 -7.13
C GLN A 46 0.09 0.76 -8.19
N MET A 47 -1.18 0.39 -8.06
CA MET A 47 -1.93 -0.37 -9.05
C MET A 47 -2.80 0.57 -9.87
N ASP A 48 -3.08 0.24 -11.12
CA ASP A 48 -4.15 0.90 -11.86
C ASP A 48 -5.55 0.42 -11.40
N ASP A 49 -6.60 1.07 -11.90
CA ASP A 49 -7.98 0.78 -11.50
C ASP A 49 -8.44 -0.63 -11.94
N GLU A 50 -7.90 -1.19 -13.02
CA GLU A 50 -8.25 -2.53 -13.51
C GLU A 50 -7.58 -3.62 -12.66
N GLU A 51 -6.29 -3.48 -12.41
CA GLU A 51 -5.51 -4.35 -11.54
C GLU A 51 -6.07 -4.37 -10.12
N ALA A 52 -6.38 -3.19 -9.57
CA ALA A 52 -6.97 -3.10 -8.24
C ALA A 52 -8.32 -3.85 -8.15
N ARG A 53 -9.16 -3.76 -9.19
CA ARG A 53 -10.43 -4.53 -9.25
C ARG A 53 -10.22 -6.03 -9.26
N LYS A 54 -9.24 -6.51 -10.04
CA LYS A 54 -8.89 -7.92 -10.10
C LYS A 54 -8.46 -8.44 -8.74
N TRP A 55 -7.59 -7.71 -8.04
CA TRP A 55 -7.17 -8.06 -6.68
C TRP A 55 -8.29 -8.02 -5.65
N MET A 56 -9.19 -7.02 -5.70
CA MET A 56 -10.35 -6.98 -4.81
C MET A 56 -11.28 -8.18 -5.03
N LYS A 57 -11.48 -8.59 -6.29
CA LYS A 57 -12.26 -9.79 -6.64
C LYS A 57 -11.58 -11.06 -6.14
N ALA A 58 -10.28 -11.21 -6.36
CA ALA A 58 -9.50 -12.35 -5.88
C ALA A 58 -9.55 -12.50 -4.36
N GLU A 59 -9.36 -11.39 -3.63
CA GLU A 59 -9.44 -11.37 -2.16
C GLU A 59 -10.84 -11.76 -1.66
N SER A 60 -11.89 -11.25 -2.30
CA SER A 60 -13.29 -11.59 -1.97
C SER A 60 -13.58 -13.07 -2.19
N ASN A 61 -13.15 -13.63 -3.33
CA ASN A 61 -13.31 -15.04 -3.64
C ASN A 61 -12.59 -15.94 -2.64
N ARG A 62 -11.38 -15.55 -2.21
CA ARG A 62 -10.61 -16.26 -1.18
C ARG A 62 -11.34 -16.28 0.16
N LYS A 63 -11.85 -15.13 0.62
CA LYS A 63 -12.59 -15.02 1.89
C LYS A 63 -13.88 -15.84 1.89
N ASN A 64 -14.53 -15.97 0.75
CA ASN A 64 -15.75 -16.75 0.60
C ASN A 64 -15.50 -18.24 0.30
N GLY A 65 -14.25 -18.70 0.24
CA GLY A 65 -13.91 -20.09 -0.08
C GLY A 65 -14.19 -20.51 -1.53
N LEU A 66 -14.42 -19.54 -2.42
CA LEU A 66 -14.82 -19.73 -3.83
C LEU A 66 -13.62 -19.67 -4.80
N ALA A 67 -12.39 -19.62 -4.28
CA ALA A 67 -11.17 -19.45 -5.08
C ALA A 67 -11.00 -20.49 -6.21
N ALA A 68 -11.65 -21.66 -6.11
CA ALA A 68 -11.53 -22.74 -7.09
C ALA A 68 -12.73 -22.90 -8.04
N MET A 69 -13.77 -22.05 -7.99
CA MET A 69 -15.05 -22.31 -8.70
C MET A 69 -15.29 -21.48 -9.98
N HIS A 70 -14.34 -20.64 -10.40
CA HIS A 70 -14.48 -19.85 -11.63
C HIS A 70 -13.23 -19.94 -12.52
N GLU A 71 -13.31 -20.74 -13.59
CA GLU A 71 -12.24 -20.98 -14.59
C GLU A 71 -11.79 -19.72 -15.37
N ASN A 72 -12.50 -18.59 -15.26
CA ASN A 72 -12.24 -17.35 -16.01
C ASN A 72 -11.85 -16.14 -15.13
N THR A 73 -11.42 -16.36 -13.88
CA THR A 73 -10.92 -15.25 -13.03
C THR A 73 -9.46 -15.48 -12.69
N GLU A 74 -8.61 -14.51 -13.04
CA GLU A 74 -7.18 -14.52 -12.67
C GLU A 74 -7.05 -14.71 -11.14
N ASP A 75 -6.36 -15.79 -10.74
CA ASP A 75 -6.12 -16.10 -9.33
C ASP A 75 -5.04 -15.16 -8.75
N GLU A 76 -4.97 -15.02 -7.42
CA GLU A 76 -3.93 -14.27 -6.72
C GLU A 76 -2.53 -14.65 -7.22
N THR A 77 -2.32 -15.93 -7.55
CA THR A 77 -1.04 -16.43 -8.06
C THR A 77 -0.67 -15.81 -9.40
N GLU A 78 -1.62 -15.70 -10.33
CA GLU A 78 -1.40 -15.11 -11.66
C GLU A 78 -1.22 -13.60 -11.56
N LEU A 79 -2.04 -12.93 -10.76
CA LEU A 79 -1.91 -11.50 -10.50
C LEU A 79 -0.56 -11.15 -9.85
N SER A 80 0.05 -12.11 -9.15
CA SER A 80 1.34 -11.91 -8.49
C SER A 80 2.54 -11.94 -9.44
N THR A 81 2.43 -12.52 -10.63
CA THR A 81 3.54 -12.59 -11.60
C THR A 81 3.60 -11.35 -12.50
N VAL A 82 2.56 -10.52 -12.50
CA VAL A 82 2.54 -9.26 -13.24
C VAL A 82 3.48 -8.27 -12.57
N ALA A 83 4.62 -8.00 -13.23
CA ALA A 83 5.61 -7.06 -12.77
C ALA A 83 5.11 -5.61 -12.97
N PRO A 84 5.03 -4.80 -11.90
CA PRO A 84 4.67 -3.40 -12.01
C PRO A 84 5.79 -2.59 -12.66
N ALA A 85 5.40 -1.52 -13.37
CA ALA A 85 6.34 -0.58 -13.97
C ALA A 85 7.15 0.17 -12.90
N GLN A 86 8.38 0.59 -13.21
CA GLN A 86 9.23 1.30 -12.24
C GLN A 86 8.62 2.66 -11.84
N GLU A 87 7.87 3.27 -12.74
CA GLU A 87 7.21 4.55 -12.56
C GLU A 87 6.04 4.47 -11.56
N SER A 88 5.54 3.27 -11.28
CA SER A 88 4.48 3.07 -10.28
C SER A 88 5.00 2.89 -8.86
N ILE A 89 6.32 2.98 -8.63
CA ILE A 89 6.89 2.99 -7.28
C ILE A 89 6.37 4.21 -6.51
N ILE A 90 5.75 3.94 -5.37
CA ILE A 90 5.19 4.96 -4.48
C ILE A 90 5.77 4.93 -3.07
N GLY A 91 6.69 4.02 -2.77
CA GLY A 91 7.42 4.03 -1.51
C GLY A 91 8.12 2.73 -1.21
N TYR A 92 8.57 2.62 0.04
CA TYR A 92 9.39 1.50 0.51
C TYR A 92 9.01 1.07 1.91
N ILE A 93 9.15 -0.23 2.15
CA ILE A 93 9.07 -0.84 3.47
C ILE A 93 10.38 -0.59 4.20
N THR A 94 10.29 -0.11 5.44
CA THR A 94 11.43 0.05 6.34
C THR A 94 11.59 -1.15 7.25
N THR A 95 10.48 -1.76 7.66
CA THR A 95 10.47 -2.93 8.56
C THR A 95 9.35 -3.86 8.15
N GLY A 96 9.67 -5.03 7.66
CA GLY A 96 8.70 -6.04 7.22
C GLY A 96 8.88 -7.35 8.00
N ASN A 97 7.77 -7.92 8.50
CA ASN A 97 7.82 -9.24 9.13
C ASN A 97 6.45 -9.93 9.15
N PHE A 98 6.39 -11.13 9.71
CA PHE A 98 5.16 -11.82 9.99
C PHE A 98 4.66 -11.38 11.37
N SER A 99 3.42 -10.91 11.44
CA SER A 99 2.80 -10.56 12.70
C SER A 99 2.12 -11.79 13.29
N LEU A 100 2.66 -12.31 14.40
CA LEU A 100 2.05 -13.44 15.12
C LEU A 100 0.68 -13.08 15.72
N SER A 101 0.46 -11.81 16.07
CA SER A 101 -0.82 -11.35 16.63
C SER A 101 -1.92 -11.22 15.57
N LEU A 102 -1.55 -10.92 14.33
CA LEU A 102 -2.51 -10.79 13.21
C LEU A 102 -2.62 -12.09 12.39
N GLY A 103 -1.64 -13.00 12.49
CA GLY A 103 -1.59 -14.22 11.68
C GLY A 103 -1.30 -13.95 10.20
N GLU A 104 -0.73 -12.79 9.88
CA GLU A 104 -0.48 -12.35 8.50
C GLU A 104 0.85 -11.57 8.38
N GLY A 105 1.35 -11.46 7.14
CA GLY A 105 2.45 -10.57 6.82
C GLY A 105 2.07 -9.11 7.07
N SER A 106 2.90 -8.39 7.79
CA SER A 106 2.69 -6.98 8.11
C SER A 106 3.99 -6.21 8.05
N ALA A 107 3.92 -4.95 7.67
CA ALA A 107 5.09 -4.13 7.49
C ALA A 107 4.81 -2.66 7.78
N ILE A 108 5.88 -1.93 8.10
CA ILE A 108 5.91 -0.49 8.23
C ILE A 108 6.75 0.06 7.08
N GLY A 109 6.24 1.11 6.44
CA GLY A 109 6.93 1.80 5.38
C GLY A 109 6.60 3.28 5.35
N ALA A 110 7.02 3.93 4.28
CA ALA A 110 6.71 5.32 4.02
C ALA A 110 6.37 5.55 2.54
N ILE A 111 5.37 6.41 2.30
CA ILE A 111 4.98 6.86 0.97
C ILE A 111 4.85 8.40 0.94
N PRO A 112 5.04 9.06 -0.23
CA PRO A 112 4.74 10.48 -0.38
C PRO A 112 3.25 10.77 -0.13
N VAL A 113 2.95 11.91 0.48
CA VAL A 113 1.56 12.33 0.76
C VAL A 113 0.76 12.51 -0.53
N ALA A 114 1.39 12.97 -1.61
CA ALA A 114 0.76 13.06 -2.93
C ALA A 114 0.22 11.70 -3.39
N ARG A 115 1.01 10.64 -3.27
CA ARG A 115 0.62 9.26 -3.63
C ARG A 115 -0.48 8.72 -2.71
N LEU A 116 -0.46 9.07 -1.42
CA LEU A 116 -1.55 8.72 -0.51
C LEU A 116 -2.90 9.32 -0.97
N LEU A 117 -2.90 10.57 -1.44
CA LEU A 117 -4.13 11.19 -1.96
C LEU A 117 -4.62 10.50 -3.24
N GLU A 118 -3.72 10.20 -4.16
CA GLU A 118 -4.05 9.46 -5.39
C GLU A 118 -4.69 8.10 -5.07
N LEU A 119 -4.17 7.37 -4.09
CA LEU A 119 -4.76 6.11 -3.61
C LEU A 119 -6.15 6.31 -3.00
N LYS A 120 -6.36 7.39 -2.23
CA LYS A 120 -7.68 7.71 -1.67
C LYS A 120 -8.70 8.05 -2.76
N GLU A 121 -8.28 8.78 -3.78
CA GLU A 121 -9.12 9.10 -4.93
C GLU A 121 -9.48 7.84 -5.72
N GLN A 122 -8.51 6.95 -5.95
CA GLN A 122 -8.74 5.64 -6.57
C GLN A 122 -9.73 4.80 -5.75
N ALA A 123 -9.54 4.68 -4.43
CA ALA A 123 -10.45 3.94 -3.55
C ALA A 123 -11.89 4.48 -3.63
N LYS A 124 -12.04 5.81 -3.73
CA LYS A 124 -13.35 6.45 -3.95
C LYS A 124 -13.94 6.11 -5.32
N ARG A 125 -13.16 6.16 -6.40
CA ARG A 125 -13.61 5.78 -7.76
C ARG A 125 -14.06 4.32 -7.83
N LEU A 126 -13.36 3.45 -7.11
CA LEU A 126 -13.60 2.01 -7.09
C LEU A 126 -14.69 1.56 -6.11
N GLY A 127 -15.22 2.47 -5.27
CA GLY A 127 -16.18 2.11 -4.23
C GLY A 127 -15.60 1.24 -3.12
N ALA A 128 -14.27 1.22 -2.98
CA ALA A 128 -13.54 0.39 -2.00
C ALA A 128 -13.52 0.98 -0.58
N GLY A 129 -14.23 2.08 -0.35
CA GLY A 129 -14.26 2.78 0.93
C GLY A 129 -12.90 3.35 1.30
N SER A 130 -12.40 2.99 2.49
CA SER A 130 -11.10 3.42 3.00
C SER A 130 -9.96 2.45 2.69
N ILE A 131 -10.21 1.40 1.91
CA ILE A 131 -9.20 0.39 1.58
C ILE A 131 -8.27 0.97 0.52
N LEU A 132 -7.00 1.15 0.88
CA LEU A 132 -5.95 1.61 -0.03
C LEU A 132 -5.12 0.41 -0.47
N LEU A 133 -5.36 -0.08 -1.69
CA LEU A 133 -4.73 -1.28 -2.21
C LEU A 133 -3.43 -0.95 -2.95
N VAL A 134 -2.37 -1.72 -2.70
CA VAL A 134 -1.05 -1.55 -3.32
C VAL A 134 -0.40 -2.90 -3.61
N LYS A 135 0.61 -2.91 -4.48
CA LYS A 135 1.51 -4.07 -4.66
C LYS A 135 2.77 -3.89 -3.81
N VAL A 136 3.24 -5.00 -3.25
CA VAL A 136 4.53 -5.08 -2.56
C VAL A 136 5.38 -6.15 -3.21
N ARG A 137 6.65 -5.83 -3.47
CA ARG A 137 7.63 -6.76 -4.04
C ARG A 137 8.93 -6.67 -3.26
N ASP A 138 9.44 -7.82 -2.82
CA ASP A 138 10.76 -7.90 -2.19
C ASP A 138 11.86 -7.70 -3.25
N ARG A 139 13.00 -7.15 -2.84
CA ARG A 139 14.08 -6.75 -3.78
C ARG A 139 14.68 -7.93 -4.54
N HIS A 140 14.60 -9.13 -3.97
CA HIS A 140 15.18 -10.35 -4.52
C HIS A 140 14.14 -11.24 -5.21
N GLU A 141 12.88 -10.81 -5.23
CA GLU A 141 11.78 -11.55 -5.83
C GLU A 141 11.19 -10.81 -7.04
N ILE A 142 10.61 -11.60 -7.94
CA ILE A 142 9.79 -11.12 -9.05
C ILE A 142 8.29 -11.12 -8.70
N ILE A 143 7.92 -11.78 -7.61
CA ILE A 143 6.53 -11.97 -7.19
C ILE A 143 6.06 -10.72 -6.46
N CYS A 144 4.98 -10.13 -6.94
CA CYS A 144 4.32 -9.00 -6.30
C CYS A 144 3.07 -9.46 -5.57
N ARG A 145 2.89 -9.05 -4.32
CA ARG A 145 1.71 -9.43 -3.53
C ARG A 145 0.89 -8.18 -3.18
N ALA A 146 -0.43 -8.31 -3.16
CA ALA A 146 -1.30 -7.22 -2.75
C ALA A 146 -1.24 -6.98 -1.23
N ALA A 147 -1.25 -5.70 -0.86
CA ALA A 147 -1.32 -5.26 0.52
C ALA A 147 -2.30 -4.09 0.68
N ARG A 148 -2.86 -3.95 1.88
CA ARG A 148 -3.68 -2.81 2.31
C ARG A 148 -2.81 -1.83 3.06
N LEU A 149 -2.87 -0.55 2.69
CA LEU A 149 -2.19 0.52 3.39
C LEU A 149 -3.11 1.24 4.38
N GLU A 150 -2.57 1.48 5.58
CA GLU A 150 -3.16 2.33 6.61
C GLU A 150 -2.15 3.40 7.03
N VAL A 151 -2.60 4.65 7.21
CA VAL A 151 -1.72 5.70 7.74
C VAL A 151 -1.54 5.50 9.24
N LEU A 152 -0.29 5.45 9.68
CA LEU A 152 0.04 5.40 11.10
C LEU A 152 0.11 6.83 11.64
N ALA A 153 -0.90 7.25 12.41
CA ALA A 153 -0.85 8.50 13.16
C ALA A 153 -0.13 8.28 14.50
N ASP A 154 0.82 9.17 14.82
CA ASP A 154 1.44 9.29 16.15
C ASP A 154 0.57 10.14 17.10
#